data_AF-A0A7S2VTV0-F1
#
_entry.id   AF-A0A7S2VTV0-F1
#
_cell.length_a   1.000
_cell.length_b   1.000
_cell.length_c   1.000
_cell.angle_alpha   90.00
_cell.angle_beta   90.00
_cell.angle_gamma   90.00
#
_symmetry.space_group_name_H-M   'P 1'
#
loop_
_entity.id
_entity.type
_entity.pdbx_description
1 polymer ?
#
loop_
_entity_poly.entity_id
_entity_poly.type
_entity_poly.pdbx_seq_one_letter_code
_entity_poly.pdbx_strand_id
1 'polypeptide(L)'
;THIVIVRSHIVSMCNNTYCVNEQQHMLSLSGQITGGLLNAWFGNVVEMLLCIAGLRRGELVVVRSTLIGSILSNLLLVTGCSFLFGGMRHKVQEFSAIGASTNASLMTLSCMCLGLPTIYATILSAATASELQISRTVSFFLIFVYIQYLIFQLGTHSFLFADEEEETADLPLWGAAAVLLCCSVMCSFCSDFLVSSIEGVVTKFNLSKEFIGIILLPIVGNAAEHYTSVIVAMRNKMDLSLACAVGSSCQMALFVTPFTVLVGWALDQPMSLDLHAFELLVLVMSVLIITSILQDGYSHWLEGSMLVSAYCVIAIIYFFEEAQYSEII
;
A
#
# COMPACT_ATOMS: atom_id res chain seq x y z
N THR A 1 -18.60 24.58 4.49
CA THR A 1 -17.57 24.54 5.55
C THR A 1 -16.90 23.18 5.63
N HIS A 2 -17.62 22.05 5.80
CA HIS A 2 -17.04 20.70 5.87
C HIS A 2 -16.14 20.30 4.67
N ILE A 3 -16.52 20.57 3.42
CA ILE A 3 -15.66 20.23 2.24
C ILE A 3 -14.31 20.98 2.25
N VAL A 4 -14.30 22.24 2.69
CA VAL A 4 -13.07 23.04 2.75
C VAL A 4 -12.13 22.46 3.81
N ILE A 5 -12.69 21.98 4.91
CA ILE A 5 -11.98 21.31 5.99
C ILE A 5 -11.40 19.97 5.50
N VAL A 6 -12.20 19.15 4.81
CA VAL A 6 -11.71 17.89 4.22
C VAL A 6 -10.58 18.13 3.21
N ARG A 7 -10.76 19.10 2.30
CA ARG A 7 -9.72 19.47 1.34
C ARG A 7 -8.44 19.95 2.03
N SER A 8 -8.59 20.75 3.10
CA SER A 8 -7.45 21.23 3.89
C SER A 8 -6.72 20.07 4.59
N HIS A 9 -7.44 19.10 5.14
CA HIS A 9 -6.84 17.93 5.80
C HIS A 9 -6.16 17.00 4.79
N ILE A 10 -6.74 16.79 3.61
CA ILE A 10 -6.11 16.02 2.52
C ILE A 10 -4.79 16.67 2.11
N VAL A 11 -4.78 17.98 1.87
CA VAL A 11 -3.55 18.71 1.48
C VAL A 11 -2.51 18.67 2.61
N SER A 12 -2.94 18.87 3.86
CA SER A 12 -2.05 18.76 5.02
C SER A 12 -1.48 17.36 5.17
N MET A 13 -2.28 16.33 4.90
CA MET A 13 -1.85 14.94 4.97
C MET A 13 -0.83 14.65 3.88
N CYS A 14 -1.06 15.05 2.62
CA CYS A 14 -0.07 14.91 1.55
C CYS A 14 1.27 15.58 1.90
N ASN A 15 1.24 16.79 2.44
CA ASN A 15 2.47 17.50 2.85
C ASN A 15 3.19 16.77 4.00
N ASN A 16 2.44 16.25 4.97
CA ASN A 16 3.04 15.52 6.08
C ASN A 16 3.58 14.15 5.64
N THR A 17 2.89 13.44 4.74
CA THR A 17 3.40 12.21 4.13
C THR A 17 4.69 12.47 3.37
N TYR A 18 4.75 13.57 2.60
CA TYR A 18 5.98 13.98 1.93
C TYR A 18 7.13 14.22 2.93
N CYS A 19 6.87 14.97 4.02
CA CYS A 19 7.85 15.16 5.11
C CYS A 19 8.34 13.83 5.69
N VAL A 20 7.40 12.92 6.02
CA VAL A 20 7.73 11.61 6.58
C VAL A 20 8.62 10.82 5.63
N ASN A 21 8.26 10.75 4.35
CA ASN A 21 9.01 9.99 3.35
C ASN A 21 10.41 10.57 3.12
N GLU A 22 10.55 11.90 3.14
CA GLU A 22 11.85 12.56 3.03
C GLU A 22 12.75 12.26 4.24
N GLN A 23 12.21 12.39 5.46
CA GLN A 23 12.98 12.07 6.68
C GLN A 23 13.30 10.59 6.80
N GLN A 24 12.39 9.71 6.41
CA GLN A 24 12.62 8.28 6.33
C GLN A 24 13.73 7.95 5.34
N HIS A 25 13.70 8.54 4.14
CA HIS A 25 14.75 8.33 3.15
C HIS A 25 16.12 8.68 3.73
N MET A 26 16.23 9.84 4.39
CA MET A 26 17.45 10.25 5.10
C MET A 26 17.88 9.28 6.20
N LEU A 27 16.92 8.77 7.00
CA LEU A 27 17.20 7.78 8.04
C LEU A 27 17.58 6.42 7.45
N SER A 28 17.08 6.06 6.26
CA SER A 28 17.42 4.81 5.58
C SER A 28 18.87 4.76 5.09
N LEU A 29 19.53 5.92 5.02
CA LEU A 29 20.96 6.03 4.72
C LEU A 29 21.86 5.69 5.93
N SER A 30 21.30 5.39 7.11
CA SER A 30 22.05 5.11 8.36
C SER A 30 22.67 3.71 8.44
N GLY A 31 22.98 3.11 7.29
CA GLY A 31 23.51 1.76 7.13
C GLY A 31 22.48 0.78 6.55
N GLN A 32 22.94 -0.21 5.78
CA GLN A 32 22.08 -1.09 4.99
C GLN A 32 20.99 -1.82 5.81
N ILE A 33 21.36 -2.41 6.96
CA ILE A 33 20.42 -3.18 7.79
C ILE A 33 19.53 -2.27 8.63
N THR A 34 20.11 -1.29 9.32
CA THR A 34 19.41 -0.32 10.18
C THR A 34 18.44 0.52 9.35
N GLY A 35 18.90 1.02 8.22
CA GLY A 35 18.12 1.80 7.28
C GLY A 35 17.02 0.99 6.61
N GLY A 36 17.30 -0.25 6.20
CA GLY A 36 16.29 -1.16 5.66
C GLY A 36 15.17 -1.47 6.65
N LEU A 37 15.50 -1.67 7.93
CA LEU A 37 14.52 -1.85 9.00
C LEU A 37 13.70 -0.57 9.25
N LEU A 38 14.34 0.61 9.28
CA LEU A 38 13.62 1.87 9.43
C LEU A 38 12.67 2.11 8.25
N ASN A 39 13.10 1.78 7.03
CA ASN A 39 12.26 1.84 5.83
C ASN A 39 11.06 0.88 5.93
N ALA A 40 11.26 -0.35 6.40
CA ALA A 40 10.19 -1.32 6.61
C ALA A 40 9.11 -0.83 7.59
N TRP A 41 9.51 -0.15 8.67
CA TRP A 41 8.58 0.33 9.71
C TRP A 41 7.93 1.67 9.39
N PHE A 42 8.73 2.65 8.94
CA PHE A 42 8.24 4.01 8.70
C PHE A 42 7.68 4.21 7.29
N GLY A 43 8.02 3.32 6.34
CA GLY A 43 7.57 3.40 4.94
C GLY A 43 6.09 3.28 4.72
N ASN A 44 5.35 2.73 5.68
CA ASN A 44 3.90 2.69 5.62
C ASN A 44 3.26 3.29 6.88
N VAL A 45 3.98 4.20 7.57
CA VAL A 45 3.49 4.75 8.85
C VAL A 45 2.20 5.54 8.66
N VAL A 46 2.02 6.22 7.51
CA VAL A 46 0.83 7.00 7.22
C VAL A 46 -0.38 6.09 7.07
N GLU A 47 -0.23 4.98 6.37
CA GLU A 47 -1.24 3.95 6.12
C GLU A 47 -1.59 3.24 7.43
N MET A 48 -0.59 2.90 8.24
CA MET A 48 -0.78 2.34 9.57
C MET A 48 -1.57 3.31 10.48
N LEU A 49 -1.23 4.60 10.47
CA LEU A 49 -1.95 5.62 11.25
C LEU A 49 -3.40 5.80 10.79
N LEU A 50 -3.65 5.78 9.48
CA LEU A 50 -5.01 5.79 8.92
C LEU A 50 -5.80 4.55 9.35
N CYS A 51 -5.20 3.36 9.27
CA CYS A 51 -5.85 2.12 9.67
C CYS A 51 -6.18 2.13 11.17
N ILE A 52 -5.26 2.58 12.03
CA ILE A 52 -5.50 2.71 13.47
C ILE A 52 -6.63 3.71 13.75
N ALA A 53 -6.65 4.85 13.06
CA ALA A 53 -7.71 5.84 13.20
C ALA A 53 -9.09 5.29 12.77
N GLY A 54 -9.13 4.54 11.67
CA GLY A 54 -10.32 3.82 11.20
C GLY A 54 -10.83 2.78 12.19
N LEU A 55 -9.94 1.94 12.70
CA LEU A 55 -10.27 0.90 13.70
C LEU A 55 -10.86 1.52 14.98
N ARG A 56 -10.28 2.62 15.48
CA ARG A 56 -10.79 3.32 16.68
C ARG A 56 -12.21 3.87 16.50
N ARG A 57 -12.62 4.10 15.26
CA ARG A 57 -13.95 4.61 14.90
C ARG A 57 -14.92 3.52 14.44
N GLY A 58 -14.49 2.26 14.42
CA GLY A 58 -15.31 1.15 13.93
C GLY A 58 -15.53 1.14 12.42
N GLU A 59 -14.75 1.91 11.66
CA GLU A 59 -14.86 2.02 10.20
C GLU A 59 -14.13 0.88 9.49
N LEU A 60 -14.51 -0.37 9.80
CA LEU A 60 -13.82 -1.58 9.33
C LEU A 60 -13.81 -1.68 7.80
N VAL A 61 -14.92 -1.30 7.16
CA VAL A 61 -15.05 -1.27 5.70
C VAL A 61 -14.03 -0.33 5.08
N VAL A 62 -13.91 0.89 5.60
CA VAL A 62 -12.92 1.86 5.10
C VAL A 62 -11.50 1.32 5.29
N VAL A 63 -11.20 0.72 6.45
CA VAL A 63 -9.87 0.17 6.76
C VAL A 63 -9.50 -0.95 5.78
N ARG A 64 -10.36 -1.96 5.60
CA ARG A 64 -10.09 -3.07 4.65
C ARG A 64 -9.91 -2.56 3.23
N SER A 65 -10.79 -1.66 2.80
CA SER A 65 -10.80 -1.11 1.44
C SER A 65 -9.55 -0.27 1.20
N THR A 66 -9.05 0.46 2.21
CA THR A 66 -7.79 1.22 2.14
C THR A 66 -6.57 0.33 2.01
N LEU A 67 -6.52 -0.80 2.73
CA LEU A 67 -5.40 -1.75 2.64
C LEU A 67 -5.29 -2.34 1.23
N ILE A 68 -6.40 -2.84 0.68
CA ILE A 68 -6.45 -3.40 -0.67
C ILE A 68 -6.18 -2.31 -1.71
N GLY A 69 -6.82 -1.15 -1.56
CA GLY A 69 -6.64 -0.01 -2.44
C GLY A 69 -5.19 0.45 -2.54
N SER A 70 -4.45 0.43 -1.43
CA SER A 70 -3.01 0.77 -1.41
C SER A 70 -2.17 -0.24 -2.19
N ILE A 71 -2.49 -1.54 -2.07
CA ILE A 71 -1.86 -2.58 -2.89
C ILE A 71 -2.16 -2.34 -4.37
N LEU A 72 -3.43 -2.13 -4.73
CA LEU A 72 -3.86 -1.89 -6.12
C LEU A 72 -3.26 -0.61 -6.71
N SER A 73 -3.21 0.47 -5.93
CA SER A 73 -2.61 1.74 -6.34
C SER A 73 -1.15 1.54 -6.70
N ASN A 74 -0.37 0.89 -5.86
CA ASN A 74 1.05 0.69 -6.12
C ASN A 74 1.30 -0.28 -7.29
N LEU A 75 0.56 -1.40 -7.35
CA LEU A 75 0.73 -2.39 -8.41
C LEU A 75 0.28 -1.90 -9.79
N LEU A 76 -0.84 -1.18 -9.87
CA LEU A 76 -1.40 -0.76 -11.15
C LEU A 76 -1.12 0.70 -11.47
N LEU A 77 -1.46 1.61 -10.57
CA LEU A 77 -1.36 3.05 -10.83
C LEU A 77 0.10 3.52 -10.81
N VAL A 78 0.86 3.24 -9.75
CA VAL A 78 2.25 3.71 -9.63
C VAL A 78 3.14 3.03 -10.64
N THR A 79 3.11 1.70 -10.68
CA THR A 79 3.90 0.93 -11.65
C THR A 79 3.49 1.30 -13.07
N GLY A 80 2.20 1.44 -13.34
CA GLY A 80 1.68 1.86 -14.65
C GLY A 80 2.13 3.26 -15.06
N CYS A 81 2.04 4.25 -14.18
CA CYS A 81 2.55 5.61 -14.44
C CYS A 81 4.07 5.60 -14.64
N SER A 82 4.80 4.80 -13.87
CA SER A 82 6.26 4.70 -13.96
C SER A 82 6.70 4.14 -15.31
N PHE A 83 6.06 3.05 -15.76
CA PHE A 83 6.28 2.47 -17.10
C PHE A 83 5.82 3.39 -18.22
N LEU A 84 4.70 4.09 -18.05
CA LEU A 84 4.16 5.00 -19.05
C LEU A 84 5.10 6.19 -19.27
N PHE A 85 5.40 6.96 -18.22
CA PHE A 85 6.20 8.17 -18.33
C PHE A 85 7.69 7.88 -18.53
N GLY A 86 8.21 6.81 -17.91
CA GLY A 86 9.55 6.30 -18.17
C GLY A 86 9.69 5.83 -19.62
N GLY A 87 8.74 5.02 -20.10
CA GLY A 87 8.69 4.48 -21.46
C GLY A 87 8.48 5.52 -22.57
N MET A 88 7.83 6.65 -22.25
CA MET A 88 7.71 7.80 -23.16
C MET A 88 9.07 8.50 -23.39
N ARG A 89 9.97 8.44 -22.41
CA ARG A 89 11.30 9.05 -22.48
C ARG A 89 12.36 8.07 -22.98
N HIS A 90 12.26 6.81 -22.57
CA HIS A 90 13.20 5.73 -22.89
C HIS A 90 12.42 4.59 -23.56
N LYS A 91 12.78 4.22 -24.79
CA LYS A 91 11.97 3.28 -25.59
C LYS A 91 11.75 1.93 -24.90
N VAL A 92 12.76 1.45 -24.19
CA VAL A 92 12.77 0.23 -23.38
C VAL A 92 13.61 0.53 -22.15
N GLN A 93 13.14 0.12 -20.97
CA GLN A 93 13.89 0.20 -19.72
C GLN A 93 14.09 -1.19 -19.15
N GLU A 94 15.32 -1.52 -18.82
CA GLU A 94 15.70 -2.79 -18.21
C GLU A 94 15.65 -2.69 -16.68
N PHE A 95 15.31 -3.79 -16.03
CA PHE A 95 15.36 -3.97 -14.59
C PHE A 95 15.70 -5.42 -14.22
N SER A 96 16.12 -5.64 -12.99
CA SER A 96 16.44 -6.95 -12.44
C SER A 96 15.22 -7.85 -12.37
N ALA A 97 15.12 -8.79 -13.31
CA ALA A 97 14.09 -9.81 -13.32
C ALA A 97 14.08 -10.66 -12.04
N ILE A 98 15.23 -10.85 -11.38
CA ILE A 98 15.32 -11.64 -10.14
C ILE A 98 14.64 -10.90 -8.98
N GLY A 99 14.93 -9.62 -8.79
CA GLY A 99 14.30 -8.81 -7.76
C GLY A 99 12.80 -8.65 -7.99
N ALA A 100 12.41 -8.35 -9.23
CA ALA A 100 11.02 -8.20 -9.62
C ALA A 100 10.22 -9.51 -9.48
N SER A 101 10.76 -10.65 -9.93
CA SER A 101 10.11 -11.97 -9.81
C SER A 101 9.99 -12.45 -8.36
N THR A 102 10.96 -12.14 -7.50
CA THR A 102 10.87 -12.45 -6.06
C THR A 102 9.70 -11.71 -5.42
N ASN A 103 9.57 -10.40 -5.68
CA ASN A 103 8.45 -9.61 -5.18
C ASN A 103 7.11 -10.08 -5.77
N ALA A 104 7.05 -10.43 -7.06
CA ALA A 104 5.85 -10.98 -7.69
C ALA A 104 5.42 -12.33 -7.08
N SER A 105 6.39 -13.19 -6.74
CA SER A 105 6.13 -14.48 -6.08
C SER A 105 5.59 -14.29 -4.66
N LEU A 106 6.17 -13.35 -3.90
CA LEU A 106 5.67 -12.96 -2.58
C LEU A 106 4.25 -12.39 -2.65
N MET A 107 3.95 -11.62 -3.70
CA MET A 107 2.60 -11.12 -3.91
C MET A 107 1.58 -12.21 -4.23
N THR A 108 1.97 -13.18 -5.05
CA THR A 108 1.11 -14.32 -5.35
C THR A 108 0.79 -15.12 -4.09
N LEU A 109 1.81 -15.36 -3.24
CA LEU A 109 1.62 -15.99 -1.93
C LEU A 109 0.70 -15.14 -1.02
N SER A 110 0.92 -13.82 -0.99
CA SER A 110 0.14 -12.90 -0.16
C SER A 110 -1.33 -12.91 -0.56
N CYS A 111 -1.63 -12.85 -1.87
CA CYS A 111 -3.00 -12.96 -2.38
C CYS A 111 -3.68 -14.26 -1.98
N MET A 112 -2.94 -15.38 -2.03
CA MET A 112 -3.47 -16.67 -1.57
C MET A 112 -3.82 -16.59 -0.08
N CYS A 113 -2.91 -16.12 0.77
CA CYS A 113 -3.14 -16.04 2.21
C CYS A 113 -4.25 -15.05 2.60
N LEU A 114 -4.32 -13.88 1.94
CA LEU A 114 -5.36 -12.87 2.17
C LEU A 114 -6.72 -13.33 1.63
N GLY A 115 -6.75 -14.09 0.54
CA GLY A 115 -8.00 -14.55 -0.08
C GLY A 115 -8.60 -15.84 0.53
N LEU A 116 -7.78 -16.69 1.15
CA LEU A 116 -8.27 -17.94 1.73
C LEU A 116 -9.35 -17.76 2.83
N PRO A 117 -9.23 -16.78 3.76
CA PRO A 117 -10.30 -16.47 4.71
C PRO A 117 -11.63 -16.12 4.03
N THR A 118 -11.59 -15.29 2.98
CA THR A 118 -12.77 -14.95 2.17
C THR A 118 -13.39 -16.15 1.49
N ILE A 119 -12.57 -16.99 0.85
CA ILE A 119 -13.05 -18.20 0.18
C ILE A 119 -13.68 -19.15 1.20
N TYR A 120 -13.07 -19.27 2.38
CA TYR A 120 -13.58 -20.08 3.47
C TYR A 120 -14.95 -19.57 3.97
N ALA A 121 -15.10 -18.26 4.17
CA ALA A 121 -16.35 -17.65 4.60
C ALA A 121 -17.46 -17.81 3.55
N THR A 122 -17.16 -17.50 2.29
CA THR A 122 -18.13 -17.46 1.18
C THR A 122 -18.56 -18.84 0.68
N ILE A 123 -17.63 -19.79 0.55
CA ILE A 123 -17.92 -21.11 -0.05
C ILE A 123 -18.33 -22.12 1.03
N LEU A 124 -17.71 -22.05 2.22
CA LEU A 124 -17.88 -23.07 3.25
C LEU A 124 -18.94 -22.71 4.30
N SER A 125 -19.60 -21.55 4.19
CA SER A 125 -20.65 -21.04 5.10
C SER A 125 -20.30 -21.23 6.58
N ALA A 126 -19.06 -20.89 6.94
CA ALA A 126 -18.56 -21.08 8.29
C ALA A 126 -19.09 -19.99 9.24
N ALA A 127 -19.21 -20.34 10.53
CA ALA A 127 -19.56 -19.37 11.56
C ALA A 127 -18.50 -18.25 11.67
N THR A 128 -18.95 -17.00 11.85
CA THR A 128 -18.13 -15.78 11.95
C THR A 128 -17.00 -15.87 12.99
N ALA A 129 -17.20 -16.61 14.09
CA ALA A 129 -16.16 -16.81 15.11
C ALA A 129 -14.94 -17.59 14.58
N SER A 130 -15.16 -18.55 13.67
CA SER A 130 -14.08 -19.34 13.06
C SER A 130 -13.28 -18.52 12.06
N GLU A 131 -13.94 -17.65 11.30
CA GLU A 131 -13.33 -16.76 10.31
C GLU A 131 -12.33 -15.78 10.95
N LEU A 132 -12.72 -15.15 12.06
CA LEU A 132 -11.86 -14.19 12.77
C LEU A 132 -10.63 -14.88 13.36
N GLN A 133 -10.78 -16.10 13.89
CA GLN A 133 -9.65 -16.89 14.39
C GLN A 133 -8.69 -17.31 13.27
N ILE A 134 -9.23 -17.71 12.11
CA ILE A 134 -8.43 -18.01 10.92
C ILE A 134 -7.65 -16.76 10.48
N SER A 135 -8.33 -15.61 10.38
CA SER A 135 -7.72 -14.34 9.98
C SER A 135 -6.56 -13.92 10.89
N ARG A 136 -6.73 -14.05 12.22
CA ARG A 136 -5.66 -13.78 13.19
C ARG A 136 -4.48 -14.74 13.05
N THR A 137 -4.74 -16.02 12.85
CA THR A 137 -3.70 -17.05 12.67
C THR A 137 -2.91 -16.82 11.39
N VAL A 138 -3.60 -16.55 10.28
CA VAL A 138 -2.99 -16.19 8.99
C VAL A 138 -2.16 -14.91 9.13
N SER A 139 -2.60 -13.94 9.95
CA SER A 139 -1.85 -12.70 10.18
C SER A 139 -0.47 -12.94 10.81
N PHE A 140 -0.37 -13.84 11.80
CA PHE A 140 0.92 -14.24 12.35
C PHE A 140 1.82 -14.91 11.31
N PHE A 141 1.24 -15.76 10.45
CA PHE A 141 1.98 -16.42 9.38
C PHE A 141 2.52 -15.42 8.34
N LEU A 142 1.72 -14.42 7.95
CA LEU A 142 2.15 -13.39 7.00
C LEU A 142 3.30 -12.54 7.55
N ILE A 143 3.21 -12.13 8.82
CA ILE A 143 4.30 -11.39 9.48
C ILE A 143 5.56 -12.25 9.57
N PHE A 144 5.43 -13.56 9.82
CA PHE A 144 6.56 -14.48 9.82
C PHE A 144 7.25 -14.54 8.45
N VAL A 145 6.48 -14.66 7.37
CA VAL A 145 6.99 -14.61 5.99
C VAL A 145 7.64 -13.25 5.70
N TYR A 146 7.06 -12.14 6.19
CA TYR A 146 7.66 -10.82 6.07
C TYR A 146 9.03 -10.71 6.74
N ILE A 147 9.18 -11.27 7.94
CA ILE A 147 10.48 -11.30 8.65
C ILE A 147 11.51 -12.12 7.85
N GLN A 148 11.11 -13.25 7.28
CA GLN A 148 11.99 -14.03 6.39
C GLN A 148 12.40 -13.22 5.16
N TYR A 149 11.46 -12.49 4.55
CA TYR A 149 11.73 -11.59 3.45
C TYR A 149 12.71 -10.48 3.84
N LEU A 150 12.57 -9.86 5.01
CA LEU A 150 13.54 -8.85 5.49
C LEU A 150 14.94 -9.45 5.70
N ILE A 151 15.06 -10.66 6.23
CA ILE A 151 16.34 -11.36 6.36
C ILE A 151 16.94 -11.68 4.98
N PHE A 152 16.09 -12.04 4.01
CA PHE A 152 16.49 -12.28 2.64
C PHE A 152 17.03 -10.99 1.99
N GLN A 153 16.24 -9.93 2.02
CA GLN A 153 16.51 -8.65 1.37
C GLN A 153 17.67 -7.88 2.02
N LEU A 154 17.77 -7.83 3.35
CA LEU A 154 18.77 -7.02 4.05
C LEU A 154 20.03 -7.80 4.46
N GLY A 155 19.94 -9.13 4.51
CA GLY A 155 21.00 -9.99 4.99
C GLY A 155 21.58 -10.89 3.90
N THR A 156 20.91 -12.00 3.62
CA THR A 156 21.49 -13.09 2.84
C THR A 156 21.67 -12.77 1.35
N HIS A 157 20.76 -11.98 0.78
CA HIS A 157 20.73 -11.67 -0.65
C HIS A 157 20.72 -10.16 -0.91
N SER A 158 21.31 -9.37 0.00
CA SER A 158 21.32 -7.92 -0.11
C SER A 158 21.98 -7.40 -1.38
N PHE A 159 22.91 -8.16 -1.98
CA PHE A 159 23.53 -7.87 -3.27
C PHE A 159 22.56 -7.85 -4.45
N LEU A 160 21.37 -8.48 -4.34
CA LEU A 160 20.32 -8.42 -5.36
C LEU A 160 19.49 -7.14 -5.30
N PHE A 161 19.58 -6.39 -4.19
CA PHE A 161 18.75 -5.23 -3.88
C PHE A 161 19.55 -3.96 -3.57
N ALA A 162 20.88 -4.03 -3.57
CA ALA A 162 21.73 -2.88 -3.33
C ALA A 162 22.00 -2.14 -4.65
N ASP A 163 21.70 -0.85 -4.69
CA ASP A 163 22.12 0.03 -5.78
C ASP A 163 23.60 0.41 -5.63
N GLU A 164 24.31 0.55 -6.76
CA GLU A 164 25.75 0.88 -6.80
C GLU A 164 26.07 2.33 -6.36
N GLU A 165 25.07 3.18 -6.15
CA GLU A 165 25.24 4.56 -5.69
C GLU A 165 24.84 4.69 -4.20
N GLU A 166 25.82 4.59 -3.29
CA GLU A 166 25.63 4.97 -1.88
C GLU A 166 25.43 6.50 -1.78
N GLU A 167 24.17 6.96 -1.72
CA GLU A 167 23.87 8.32 -1.28
C GLU A 167 24.13 8.42 0.23
N THR A 168 25.04 9.31 0.64
CA THR A 168 25.29 9.58 2.06
C THR A 168 24.40 10.71 2.56
N ALA A 169 23.75 10.52 3.72
CA ALA A 169 22.92 11.55 4.34
C ALA A 169 23.75 12.78 4.78
N ASP A 170 23.38 13.97 4.30
CA ASP A 170 24.01 15.25 4.68
C ASP A 170 23.48 15.85 6.00
N LEU A 171 22.39 15.31 6.58
CA LEU A 171 21.76 15.83 7.80
C LEU A 171 22.15 15.03 9.06
N PRO A 172 22.18 15.68 10.25
CA PRO A 172 22.39 14.96 11.50
C PRO A 172 21.21 14.03 11.80
N LEU A 173 21.50 12.74 12.01
CA LEU A 173 20.53 11.66 12.22
C LEU A 173 19.46 11.95 13.29
N TRP A 174 19.84 12.67 14.36
CA TRP A 174 18.93 13.07 15.44
C TRP A 174 17.89 14.11 14.99
N GLY A 175 18.27 15.00 14.08
CA GLY A 175 17.39 16.01 13.50
C GLY A 175 16.33 15.35 12.63
N ALA A 176 16.74 14.39 11.79
CA ALA A 176 15.80 13.63 10.97
C ALA A 176 14.81 12.82 11.82
N ALA A 177 15.28 12.17 12.89
CA ALA A 177 14.41 11.45 13.82
C ALA A 177 13.41 12.36 14.54
N ALA A 178 13.82 13.57 14.95
CA ALA A 178 12.94 14.53 15.62
C ALA A 178 11.85 15.06 14.67
N VAL A 179 12.21 15.39 13.43
CA VAL A 179 11.25 15.85 12.40
C VAL A 179 10.30 14.71 12.03
N LEU A 180 10.81 13.48 11.84
CA LEU A 180 9.99 12.31 11.58
C LEU A 180 8.92 12.13 12.66
N LEU A 181 9.30 12.14 13.93
CA LEU A 181 8.36 11.99 15.05
C LEU A 181 7.31 13.11 15.05
N CYS A 182 7.73 14.36 14.83
CA CYS A 182 6.82 15.50 14.74
C CYS A 182 5.81 15.34 13.59
N CYS A 183 6.30 15.03 12.38
CA CYS A 183 5.46 14.81 11.20
C CYS A 183 4.52 13.60 11.40
N SER A 184 4.96 12.51 12.04
CA SER A 184 4.10 11.36 12.37
C SER A 184 2.98 11.72 13.36
N VAL A 185 3.26 12.53 14.39
CA VAL A 185 2.23 13.01 15.33
C VAL A 185 1.21 13.89 14.59
N MET A 186 1.68 14.80 13.73
CA MET A 186 0.79 15.63 12.93
C MET A 186 -0.05 14.80 11.94
N CYS A 187 0.54 13.78 11.30
CA CYS A 187 -0.17 12.80 10.48
C CYS A 187 -1.26 12.11 11.29
N SER A 188 -0.96 11.64 12.50
CA SER A 188 -1.95 10.96 13.35
C SER A 188 -3.19 11.82 13.62
N PHE A 189 -3.01 13.11 13.93
CA PHE A 189 -4.14 14.03 14.07
C PHE A 189 -4.90 14.22 12.75
N CYS A 190 -4.19 14.37 11.63
CA CYS A 190 -4.82 14.51 10.31
C CYS A 190 -5.61 13.27 9.90
N SER A 191 -5.08 12.06 10.14
CA SER A 191 -5.75 10.79 9.88
C SER A 191 -7.06 10.69 10.67
N ASP A 192 -7.07 11.11 11.93
CA ASP A 192 -8.28 11.07 12.76
C ASP A 192 -9.37 12.03 12.24
N PHE A 193 -8.99 13.24 11.84
CA PHE A 193 -9.92 14.19 11.20
C PHE A 193 -10.39 13.73 9.82
N LEU A 194 -9.52 13.09 9.04
CA LEU A 194 -9.86 12.56 7.72
C LEU A 194 -10.92 11.47 7.85
N VAL A 195 -10.70 10.48 8.73
CA VAL A 195 -11.65 9.39 8.96
C VAL A 195 -12.97 9.94 9.52
N SER A 196 -12.92 10.91 10.45
CA SER A 196 -14.13 11.60 10.96
C SER A 196 -14.99 12.24 9.87
N SER A 197 -14.38 12.60 8.75
CA SER A 197 -15.06 13.32 7.69
C SER A 197 -15.68 12.41 6.62
N ILE A 198 -15.38 11.10 6.65
CA ILE A 198 -15.80 10.14 5.62
C ILE A 198 -17.32 10.09 5.51
N GLU A 199 -18.05 9.97 6.63
CA GLU A 199 -19.52 9.97 6.63
C GLU A 199 -20.11 11.23 5.97
N GLY A 200 -19.50 12.39 6.21
CA GLY A 200 -19.90 13.65 5.59
C GLY A 200 -19.63 13.71 4.09
N VAL A 201 -18.63 12.97 3.59
CA VAL A 201 -18.34 12.84 2.16
C VAL A 201 -19.32 11.86 1.51
N VAL A 202 -19.54 10.68 2.13
CA VAL A 202 -20.50 9.65 1.69
C VAL A 202 -21.88 10.26 1.48
N THR A 203 -22.42 10.93 2.50
CA THR A 203 -23.78 11.52 2.46
C THR A 203 -23.92 12.65 1.45
N LYS A 204 -22.85 13.41 1.20
CA LYS A 204 -22.91 14.61 0.34
C LYS A 204 -22.64 14.32 -1.14
N PHE A 205 -21.70 13.42 -1.42
CA PHE A 205 -21.31 13.06 -2.79
C PHE A 205 -21.95 11.75 -3.26
N ASN A 206 -22.70 11.06 -2.39
CA ASN A 206 -23.34 9.78 -2.67
C ASN A 206 -22.35 8.72 -3.16
N LEU A 207 -21.18 8.66 -2.51
CA LEU A 207 -20.11 7.70 -2.80
C LEU A 207 -20.11 6.59 -1.73
N SER A 208 -19.79 5.36 -2.12
CA SER A 208 -19.63 4.24 -1.18
C SER A 208 -18.38 4.40 -0.30
N LYS A 209 -18.40 3.79 0.90
CA LYS A 209 -17.24 3.74 1.79
C LYS A 209 -16.08 2.97 1.15
N GLU A 210 -16.42 1.96 0.37
CA GLU A 210 -15.54 1.13 -0.44
C GLU A 210 -14.81 1.95 -1.51
N PHE A 211 -15.52 2.81 -2.27
CA PHE A 211 -14.89 3.69 -3.25
C PHE A 211 -13.89 4.65 -2.59
N ILE A 212 -14.27 5.21 -1.43
CA ILE A 212 -13.39 6.10 -0.68
C ILE A 212 -12.14 5.35 -0.21
N GLY A 213 -12.30 4.14 0.32
CA GLY A 213 -11.21 3.29 0.78
C GLY A 213 -10.31 2.79 -0.35
N ILE A 214 -10.85 2.23 -1.43
CA ILE A 214 -10.05 1.59 -2.49
C ILE A 214 -9.39 2.60 -3.43
N ILE A 215 -10.04 3.75 -3.69
CA ILE A 215 -9.58 4.71 -4.70
C ILE A 215 -9.04 5.99 -4.05
N LEU A 216 -9.85 6.69 -3.26
CA LEU A 216 -9.48 8.04 -2.80
C LEU A 216 -8.35 8.04 -1.77
N LEU A 217 -8.45 7.21 -0.72
CA LEU A 217 -7.48 7.22 0.37
C LEU A 217 -6.06 6.80 -0.07
N PRO A 218 -5.88 5.73 -0.85
CA PRO A 218 -4.57 5.31 -1.37
C PRO A 218 -3.89 6.37 -2.24
N ILE A 219 -4.66 7.06 -3.09
CA ILE A 219 -4.11 8.14 -3.92
C ILE A 219 -3.54 9.26 -3.05
N VAL A 220 -4.19 9.56 -1.93
CA VAL A 220 -3.75 10.62 -1.00
C VAL A 220 -2.59 10.15 -0.13
N GLY A 221 -2.67 8.93 0.43
CA GLY A 221 -1.64 8.33 1.28
C GLY A 221 -0.33 8.16 0.53
N ASN A 222 -0.39 7.61 -0.67
CA ASN A 222 0.79 7.23 -1.43
C ASN A 222 1.24 8.33 -2.43
N ALA A 223 0.61 9.52 -2.43
CA ALA A 223 0.88 10.58 -3.42
C ALA A 223 2.36 10.94 -3.54
N ALA A 224 3.07 11.01 -2.41
CA ALA A 224 4.50 11.31 -2.37
C ALA A 224 5.33 10.19 -3.02
N GLU A 225 5.04 8.93 -2.71
CA GLU A 225 5.70 7.76 -3.32
C GLU A 225 5.41 7.62 -4.81
N HIS A 226 4.19 7.95 -5.24
CA HIS A 226 3.81 7.97 -6.65
C HIS A 226 4.71 8.95 -7.42
N TYR A 227 4.86 10.16 -6.86
CA TYR A 227 5.66 11.22 -7.47
C TYR A 227 7.14 10.83 -7.58
N THR A 228 7.72 10.31 -6.49
CA THR A 228 9.13 9.89 -6.48
C THR A 228 9.38 8.72 -7.42
N SER A 229 8.53 7.69 -7.40
CA SER A 229 8.67 6.50 -8.26
C SER A 229 8.67 6.89 -9.75
N VAL A 230 7.70 7.69 -10.17
CA VAL A 230 7.59 8.13 -11.57
C VAL A 230 8.82 8.96 -11.99
N ILE A 231 9.33 9.84 -11.13
CA ILE A 231 10.54 10.64 -11.45
C ILE A 231 11.77 9.75 -11.59
N VAL A 232 11.93 8.77 -10.69
CA VAL A 232 13.07 7.86 -10.71
C VAL A 232 13.01 6.94 -11.95
N ALA A 233 11.81 6.49 -12.33
CA ALA A 233 11.56 5.80 -13.60
C ALA A 233 11.93 6.67 -14.82
N MET A 234 11.52 7.95 -14.84
CA MET A 234 11.91 8.89 -15.90
C MET A 234 13.41 9.17 -15.96
N ARG A 235 14.13 8.99 -14.85
CA ARG A 235 15.61 9.08 -14.79
C ARG A 235 16.31 7.78 -15.23
N ASN A 236 15.57 6.84 -15.80
CA ASN A 236 16.06 5.55 -16.25
C ASN A 236 16.53 4.61 -15.13
N LYS A 237 16.02 4.78 -13.90
CA LYS A 237 16.30 3.88 -12.79
C LYS A 237 15.04 3.07 -12.47
N MET A 238 14.69 2.12 -13.34
CA MET A 238 13.43 1.37 -13.22
C MET A 238 13.42 0.42 -12.01
N ASP A 239 14.56 -0.19 -11.69
CA ASP A 239 14.71 -1.03 -10.49
C ASP A 239 14.28 -0.33 -9.21
N LEU A 240 14.78 0.88 -8.98
CA LEU A 240 14.41 1.72 -7.84
C LEU A 240 12.92 2.06 -7.82
N SER A 241 12.34 2.37 -8.99
CA SER A 241 10.92 2.66 -9.10
C SER A 241 10.06 1.43 -8.75
N LEU A 242 10.45 0.24 -9.22
CA LEU A 242 9.75 -1.02 -8.94
C LEU A 242 9.94 -1.46 -7.49
N ALA A 243 11.13 -1.25 -6.92
CA ALA A 243 11.39 -1.49 -5.50
C ALA A 243 10.50 -0.61 -4.63
N CYS A 244 10.30 0.66 -5.00
CA CYS A 244 9.37 1.55 -4.30
C CYS A 244 7.92 1.09 -4.45
N ALA A 245 7.45 0.84 -5.67
CA ALA A 245 6.04 0.49 -5.91
C ALA A 245 5.69 -0.94 -5.44
N VAL A 246 6.31 -1.97 -6.05
CA VAL A 246 5.99 -3.38 -5.79
C VAL A 246 6.47 -3.79 -4.39
N GLY A 247 7.61 -3.27 -3.94
CA GLY A 247 8.11 -3.50 -2.59
C GLY A 247 7.17 -2.94 -1.52
N SER A 248 6.68 -1.69 -1.68
CA SER A 248 5.66 -1.12 -0.80
C SER A 248 4.37 -1.95 -0.80
N SER A 249 3.93 -2.43 -1.97
CA SER A 249 2.79 -3.36 -2.04
C SER A 249 3.04 -4.66 -1.24
N CYS A 250 4.24 -5.26 -1.33
CA CYS A 250 4.59 -6.47 -0.56
C CYS A 250 4.52 -6.18 0.96
N GLN A 251 5.00 -5.01 1.39
CA GLN A 251 4.91 -4.58 2.79
C GLN A 251 3.46 -4.40 3.23
N MET A 252 2.62 -3.79 2.38
CA MET A 252 1.19 -3.64 2.67
C MET A 252 0.50 -4.99 2.87
N ALA A 253 0.82 -5.98 2.03
CA ALA A 253 0.20 -7.30 2.08
C ALA A 253 0.73 -8.20 3.22
N LEU A 254 2.06 -8.24 3.42
CA LEU A 254 2.73 -9.14 4.37
C LEU A 254 2.88 -8.56 5.78
N PHE A 255 2.83 -7.24 5.94
CA PHE A 255 3.03 -6.57 7.22
C PHE A 255 1.84 -5.69 7.62
N VAL A 256 1.47 -4.67 6.85
CA VAL A 256 0.50 -3.66 7.31
C VAL A 256 -0.90 -4.25 7.45
N THR A 257 -1.34 -5.07 6.51
CA THR A 257 -2.63 -5.77 6.55
C THR A 257 -2.75 -6.70 7.76
N PRO A 258 -1.83 -7.67 7.98
CA PRO A 258 -1.90 -8.53 9.15
C PRO A 258 -1.65 -7.79 10.47
N PHE A 259 -0.80 -6.76 10.48
CA PHE A 259 -0.64 -5.86 11.62
C PHE A 259 -1.98 -5.22 12.01
N THR A 260 -2.74 -4.74 11.03
CA THR A 260 -4.05 -4.10 11.26
C THR A 260 -5.06 -5.07 11.87
N VAL A 261 -5.08 -6.34 11.46
CA VAL A 261 -5.90 -7.39 12.09
C VAL A 261 -5.50 -7.61 13.56
N LEU A 262 -4.20 -7.66 13.85
CA LEU A 262 -3.71 -7.83 15.23
C LEU A 262 -4.01 -6.62 16.12
N VAL A 263 -3.90 -5.39 15.57
CA VAL A 263 -4.31 -4.17 16.27
C VAL A 263 -5.81 -4.15 16.50
N GLY A 264 -6.62 -4.57 15.52
CA GLY A 264 -8.06 -4.74 15.67
C GLY A 264 -8.38 -5.69 16.83
N TRP A 265 -7.66 -6.80 16.93
CA TRP A 265 -7.79 -7.72 18.06
C TRP A 265 -7.43 -7.08 19.41
N ALA A 266 -6.37 -6.27 19.48
CA ALA A 266 -5.98 -5.55 20.69
C ALA A 266 -6.96 -4.44 21.09
N LEU A 267 -7.73 -3.90 20.13
CA LEU A 267 -8.75 -2.86 20.33
C LEU A 267 -10.17 -3.42 20.46
N ASP A 268 -10.32 -4.75 20.58
CA ASP A 268 -11.62 -5.45 20.61
C ASP A 268 -12.53 -5.15 19.40
N GLN A 269 -11.92 -4.87 18.24
CA GLN A 269 -12.62 -4.68 16.97
C GLN A 269 -12.57 -5.97 16.13
N PRO A 270 -13.69 -6.38 15.49
CA PRO A 270 -13.76 -7.60 14.70
C PRO A 270 -13.16 -7.41 13.29
N MET A 271 -11.91 -6.94 13.21
CA MET A 271 -11.17 -6.84 11.95
C MET A 271 -10.74 -8.23 11.48
N SER A 272 -11.29 -8.71 10.37
CA SER A 272 -10.88 -9.96 9.71
C SER A 272 -10.14 -9.68 8.40
N LEU A 273 -9.61 -10.74 7.78
CA LEU A 273 -9.05 -10.71 6.42
C LEU A 273 -10.12 -11.05 5.38
N ASP A 274 -11.40 -11.05 5.76
CA ASP A 274 -12.49 -11.29 4.82
C ASP A 274 -12.66 -10.09 3.89
N LEU A 275 -11.99 -10.19 2.75
CA LEU A 275 -12.19 -9.34 1.59
C LEU A 275 -13.54 -9.67 0.96
N HIS A 276 -14.22 -8.67 0.41
CA HIS A 276 -15.40 -8.99 -0.38
C HIS A 276 -15.00 -9.80 -1.63
N ALA A 277 -15.89 -10.66 -2.15
CA ALA A 277 -15.55 -11.54 -3.28
C ALA A 277 -15.06 -10.77 -4.52
N PHE A 278 -15.61 -9.57 -4.75
CA PHE A 278 -15.18 -8.67 -5.83
C PHE A 278 -13.79 -8.08 -5.56
N GLU A 279 -13.52 -7.61 -4.33
CA GLU A 279 -12.20 -7.08 -3.94
C GLU A 279 -11.10 -8.14 -4.11
N LEU A 280 -11.37 -9.38 -3.69
CA LEU A 280 -10.46 -10.50 -3.87
C LEU A 280 -10.19 -10.77 -5.35
N LEU A 281 -11.22 -10.79 -6.19
CA LEU A 281 -11.05 -11.03 -7.63
C LEU A 281 -10.18 -9.94 -8.27
N VAL A 282 -10.44 -8.67 -7.96
CA VAL A 282 -9.66 -7.54 -8.47
C VAL A 282 -8.21 -7.64 -8.02
N LEU A 283 -7.96 -7.97 -6.75
CA LEU A 283 -6.61 -8.14 -6.20
C LEU A 283 -5.86 -9.28 -6.92
N VAL A 284 -6.48 -10.45 -7.05
CA VAL A 284 -5.87 -11.61 -7.74
C VAL A 284 -5.56 -11.28 -9.19
N MET A 285 -6.49 -10.68 -9.92
CA MET A 285 -6.28 -10.31 -11.33
C MET A 285 -5.15 -9.29 -11.47
N SER A 286 -5.08 -8.31 -10.57
CA SER A 286 -4.03 -7.29 -10.58
C SER A 286 -2.64 -7.89 -10.33
N VAL A 287 -2.54 -8.82 -9.38
CA VAL A 287 -1.28 -9.53 -9.11
C VAL A 287 -0.88 -10.45 -10.26
N LEU A 288 -1.82 -11.09 -10.94
CA LEU A 288 -1.52 -11.90 -12.13
C LEU A 288 -0.99 -11.05 -13.29
N ILE A 289 -1.61 -9.90 -13.54
CA ILE A 289 -1.16 -8.97 -14.59
C ILE A 289 0.26 -8.49 -14.29
N ILE A 290 0.53 -7.97 -13.09
CA ILE A 290 1.86 -7.45 -12.77
C ILE A 290 2.92 -8.56 -12.77
N THR A 291 2.59 -9.76 -12.28
CA THR A 291 3.51 -10.90 -12.32
C THR A 291 3.85 -11.30 -13.75
N SER A 292 2.90 -11.18 -14.68
CA SER A 292 3.14 -11.50 -16.08
C SER A 292 4.01 -10.44 -16.78
N ILE A 293 3.81 -9.15 -16.45
CA ILE A 293 4.57 -8.04 -17.01
C ILE A 293 6.01 -8.02 -16.47
N LEU A 294 6.22 -8.35 -15.19
CA LEU A 294 7.56 -8.28 -14.58
C LEU A 294 8.50 -9.45 -14.95
N GLN A 295 8.02 -10.46 -15.68
CA GLN A 295 8.77 -11.70 -15.94
C GLN A 295 9.95 -11.55 -16.89
N ASP A 296 9.87 -10.64 -17.86
CA ASP A 296 10.86 -10.50 -18.92
C ASP A 296 12.01 -9.55 -18.56
N GLY A 297 11.87 -8.75 -17.49
CA GLY A 297 12.90 -7.80 -17.04
C GLY A 297 12.95 -6.50 -17.84
N TYR A 298 11.97 -6.26 -18.71
CA TYR A 298 11.90 -5.06 -19.53
C TYR A 298 10.56 -4.34 -19.31
N SER A 299 10.56 -3.03 -19.53
CA SER A 299 9.33 -2.24 -19.52
C SER A 299 9.28 -1.27 -20.69
N HIS A 300 8.06 -1.03 -21.17
CA HIS A 300 7.77 -0.02 -22.18
C HIS A 300 6.44 0.69 -21.92
N TRP A 301 6.23 1.82 -22.60
CA TRP A 301 5.07 2.71 -22.33
C TRP A 301 3.71 2.02 -22.51
N LEU A 302 3.62 1.00 -23.36
CA LEU A 302 2.36 0.29 -23.63
C LEU A 302 1.91 -0.54 -22.42
N GLU A 303 2.82 -1.24 -21.75
CA GLU A 303 2.53 -1.94 -20.48
C GLU A 303 2.06 -0.94 -19.42
N GLY A 304 2.73 0.21 -19.34
CA GLY A 304 2.33 1.29 -18.44
C GLY A 304 0.90 1.75 -18.71
N SER A 305 0.57 1.98 -19.98
CA SER A 305 -0.80 2.33 -20.40
C SER A 305 -1.82 1.24 -20.06
N MET A 306 -1.47 -0.05 -20.21
CA MET A 306 -2.36 -1.16 -19.87
C MET A 306 -2.67 -1.21 -18.37
N LEU A 307 -1.64 -1.03 -17.53
CA LEU A 307 -1.80 -1.00 -16.07
C LEU A 307 -2.63 0.19 -15.59
N VAL A 308 -2.36 1.39 -16.11
CA VAL A 308 -3.17 2.60 -15.81
C VAL A 308 -4.61 2.39 -16.27
N SER A 309 -4.83 1.80 -17.45
CA SER A 309 -6.18 1.52 -17.95
C SER A 309 -6.93 0.52 -17.06
N ALA A 310 -6.26 -0.53 -16.59
CA ALA A 310 -6.84 -1.48 -15.65
C ALA A 310 -7.26 -0.79 -14.34
N TYR A 311 -6.41 0.07 -13.78
CA TYR A 311 -6.74 0.85 -12.59
C TYR A 311 -7.94 1.78 -12.82
N CYS A 312 -7.99 2.49 -13.96
CA CYS A 312 -9.12 3.36 -14.31
C CYS A 312 -10.43 2.58 -14.44
N VAL A 313 -10.41 1.38 -15.04
CA VAL A 313 -11.61 0.52 -15.12
C VAL A 313 -12.08 0.11 -13.73
N ILE A 314 -11.16 -0.29 -12.84
CA ILE A 314 -11.49 -0.62 -11.44
C ILE A 314 -12.11 0.60 -10.74
N ALA A 315 -11.50 1.79 -10.89
CA ALA A 315 -12.01 3.02 -10.30
C ALA A 315 -13.41 3.39 -10.80
N ILE A 316 -13.69 3.19 -12.09
CA ILE A 316 -15.01 3.42 -12.68
C ILE A 316 -16.03 2.45 -12.09
N ILE A 317 -15.69 1.16 -11.92
CA ILE A 317 -16.62 0.18 -11.35
C ILE A 317 -16.98 0.56 -9.91
N TYR A 318 -16.00 0.86 -9.05
CA TYR A 318 -16.26 1.29 -7.67
C TYR A 318 -17.00 2.63 -7.61
N PHE A 319 -16.84 3.51 -8.60
CA PHE A 319 -17.58 4.78 -8.66
C PHE A 319 -19.08 4.57 -8.91
N PHE A 320 -19.44 3.55 -9.68
CA PHE A 320 -20.83 3.19 -9.97
C PHE A 320 -21.43 2.18 -8.98
N GLU A 321 -20.64 1.67 -8.05
CA GLU A 321 -21.14 0.82 -6.97
C GLU A 321 -22.06 1.64 -6.04
N GLU A 322 -23.34 1.28 -5.99
CA GLU A 322 -24.33 2.02 -5.21
C GLU A 322 -24.01 1.95 -3.71
N ALA A 323 -24.05 3.10 -3.03
CA ALA A 323 -23.80 3.21 -1.59
C ALA A 323 -24.74 2.34 -0.73
N GLN A 324 -25.89 1.93 -1.27
CA GLN A 324 -26.92 1.17 -0.56
C GLN A 324 -26.53 -0.29 -0.24
N TYR A 325 -25.44 -0.81 -0.83
CA TYR A 325 -24.90 -2.13 -0.49
C TYR A 325 -23.91 -2.13 0.68
N SER A 326 -23.39 -0.96 1.06
CA SER A 326 -22.39 -0.84 2.15
C SER A 326 -22.98 -1.03 3.57
N GLU A 327 -24.31 -0.98 3.74
CA GLU A 327 -25.00 -1.26 5.02
C GLU A 327 -25.62 -2.67 5.10
N ILE A 328 -25.66 -3.41 3.98
CA ILE A 328 -26.22 -4.78 3.91
C ILE A 328 -25.11 -5.84 4.02
N ILE A 329 -23.84 -5.41 4.02
CA ILE A 329 -22.62 -6.23 4.08
C ILE A 329 -21.89 -5.98 5.40
#